data_AF-A0AAW4KV93-F1
#
_entry.id   AF-A0AAW4KV93-F1
#
_cell.length_a   1.000
_cell.length_b   1.000
_cell.length_c   1.000
_cell.angle_alpha   90.00
_cell.angle_beta   90.00
_cell.angle_gamma   90.00
#
_symmetry.space_group_name_H-M   'P 1'
#
loop_
_entity.id
_entity.type
_entity.pdbx_description
1 polymer ?
#
loop_
_entity_poly.entity_id
_entity_poly.type
_entity_poly.pdbx_seq_one_letter_code
_entity_poly.pdbx_strand_id
1 'polypeptide(L)'
;EAYVVMENGMRITGGSMSVRMSYPIMRRLGALARAMLMQAAAEQLRVPLSELTTQPGRVVHAASGRSLGYGELAGRALDMPVPDPASITLRDPSQFRWIGKPVKRLDA
;
A
#
# COMPACT_ATOMS: atom_id res chain seq x y z
N GLU A 1 -4.28 -6.13 -17.63
CA GLU A 1 -4.08 -7.53 -17.20
C GLU A 1 -4.64 -7.74 -15.81
N ALA A 2 -5.25 -8.90 -15.53
CA ALA A 2 -5.65 -9.25 -14.17
C ALA A 2 -4.40 -9.46 -13.29
N TYR A 3 -4.43 -9.04 -12.03
CA TYR A 3 -3.36 -9.35 -11.07
C TYR A 3 -3.37 -10.84 -10.76
N VAL A 4 -2.60 -11.61 -11.53
CA VAL A 4 -2.40 -13.04 -11.28
C VAL A 4 -1.29 -13.16 -10.23
N VAL A 5 -1.66 -13.55 -9.00
CA VAL A 5 -0.72 -13.78 -7.88
C VAL A 5 0.17 -15.02 -8.11
N MET A 6 0.21 -15.57 -9.33
CA MET A 6 0.60 -16.94 -9.62
C MET A 6 1.61 -16.95 -10.76
N GLU A 7 2.84 -17.34 -10.46
CA GLU A 7 3.78 -17.78 -11.48
C GLU A 7 3.26 -19.13 -12.02
N ASN A 8 2.98 -19.23 -13.33
CA ASN A 8 2.52 -20.45 -14.03
C ASN A 8 1.14 -21.03 -13.62
N GLY A 9 0.28 -20.26 -12.95
CA GLY A 9 -1.12 -20.66 -12.68
C GLY A 9 -1.34 -21.73 -11.60
N MET A 10 -0.28 -22.25 -10.96
CA MET A 10 -0.39 -23.22 -9.87
C MET A 10 -0.37 -22.56 -8.48
N ARG A 11 -1.24 -23.02 -7.58
CA ARG A 11 -1.35 -22.51 -6.19
C ARG A 11 -0.74 -23.53 -5.26
N ILE A 12 0.55 -23.39 -4.98
CA ILE A 12 1.31 -24.32 -4.16
C ILE A 12 1.74 -23.61 -2.87
N THR A 13 1.52 -24.27 -1.73
CA THR A 13 2.07 -23.86 -0.44
C THR A 13 2.92 -25.01 0.10
N GLY A 14 4.19 -24.74 0.35
CA GLY A 14 5.17 -25.72 0.80
C GLY A 14 6.52 -25.07 1.08
N GLY A 15 7.40 -25.78 1.79
CA GLY A 15 8.78 -25.36 2.05
C GLY A 15 8.93 -24.04 2.82
N SER A 16 7.89 -23.58 3.51
CA SER A 16 7.85 -22.27 4.17
C SER A 16 8.21 -21.11 3.22
N MET A 17 7.83 -21.21 1.95
CA MET A 17 8.23 -20.25 0.89
C MET A 17 7.20 -19.15 0.63
N SER A 18 5.95 -19.28 1.09
CA SER A 18 4.84 -18.39 0.68
C SER A 18 5.14 -16.90 0.85
N VAL A 19 5.73 -16.51 1.98
CA VAL A 19 6.10 -15.11 2.25
C VAL A 19 7.17 -14.62 1.28
N ARG A 20 8.22 -15.42 1.04
CA ARG A 20 9.33 -15.05 0.16
C ARG A 20 8.87 -14.91 -1.29
N MET A 21 8.08 -15.87 -1.77
CA MET A 21 7.58 -15.87 -3.15
C MET A 21 6.56 -14.76 -3.40
N SER A 22 5.68 -14.48 -2.44
CA SER A 22 4.64 -13.47 -2.60
C SER A 22 5.13 -12.04 -2.35
N TYR A 23 6.30 -11.87 -1.73
CA TYR A 23 6.79 -10.56 -1.30
C TYR A 23 6.81 -9.50 -2.42
N PRO A 24 7.35 -9.77 -3.64
CA PRO A 24 7.38 -8.76 -4.71
C PRO A 24 5.98 -8.33 -5.15
N ILE A 25 5.07 -9.30 -5.33
CA ILE A 25 3.70 -9.07 -5.77
C ILE A 25 2.93 -8.26 -4.72
N MET A 26 2.99 -8.67 -3.45
CA MET A 26 2.29 -7.99 -2.37
C MET A 26 2.86 -6.59 -2.11
N ARG A 27 4.17 -6.39 -2.27
CA ARG A 27 4.79 -5.07 -2.14
C ARG A 27 4.32 -4.11 -3.24
N ARG A 28 4.19 -4.58 -4.48
CA ARG A 28 3.66 -3.78 -5.59
C ARG A 28 2.18 -3.48 -5.40
N LEU A 29 1.38 -4.48 -5.03
CA LEU A 29 -0.05 -4.32 -4.73
C LEU A 29 -0.29 -3.27 -3.63
N GLY A 30 0.48 -3.34 -2.54
CA GLY A 30 0.39 -2.36 -1.46
C GLY A 30 0.78 -0.94 -1.89
N ALA A 31 1.77 -0.79 -2.79
CA ALA A 31 2.17 0.52 -3.31
C ALA A 31 1.09 1.15 -4.19
N LEU A 32 0.43 0.36 -5.03
CA LEU A 32 -0.67 0.80 -5.89
C LEU A 32 -1.90 1.19 -5.07
N ALA A 33 -2.31 0.34 -4.13
CA ALA A 33 -3.41 0.65 -3.22
C ALA A 33 -3.13 1.94 -2.43
N ARG A 34 -1.90 2.12 -1.96
CA ARG A 34 -1.47 3.37 -1.30
C ARG A 34 -1.61 4.57 -2.24
N ALA A 35 -1.19 4.47 -3.50
CA ALA A 35 -1.31 5.56 -4.46
C ALA A 35 -2.78 5.96 -4.70
N MET A 36 -3.67 4.98 -4.86
CA MET A 36 -5.11 5.22 -5.02
C MET A 36 -5.72 5.91 -3.79
N LEU A 37 -5.36 5.46 -2.57
CA LEU A 37 -5.80 6.11 -1.33
C LEU A 37 -5.29 7.55 -1.21
N MET A 38 -4.04 7.81 -1.58
CA MET A 38 -3.50 9.17 -1.56
C MET A 38 -4.17 10.08 -2.60
N GLN A 39 -4.50 9.55 -3.78
CA GLN A 39 -5.21 10.29 -4.81
C GLN A 39 -6.62 10.65 -4.37
N ALA A 40 -7.36 9.70 -3.81
CA ALA A 40 -8.68 9.95 -3.23
C ALA A 40 -8.64 11.03 -2.12
N ALA A 41 -7.60 10.99 -1.28
CA ALA A 41 -7.40 12.01 -0.26
C ALA A 41 -7.05 13.38 -0.85
N ALA A 42 -6.23 13.44 -1.91
CA ALA A 42 -5.87 14.69 -2.59
C ALA A 42 -7.12 15.39 -3.14
N GLU A 43 -8.01 14.64 -3.81
CA GLU A 43 -9.28 15.17 -4.30
C GLU A 43 -10.22 15.63 -3.18
N GLN A 44 -10.35 14.82 -2.11
CA GLN A 44 -11.25 15.13 -1.00
C GLN A 44 -10.76 16.33 -0.16
N LEU A 45 -9.45 16.45 0.04
CA LEU A 45 -8.85 17.55 0.79
C LEU A 45 -8.63 18.80 -0.07
N ARG A 46 -8.66 18.65 -1.41
CA ARG A 46 -8.32 19.65 -2.43
C ARG A 46 -6.89 20.18 -2.25
N VAL A 47 -5.94 19.28 -2.10
CA VAL A 47 -4.51 19.60 -1.92
C VAL A 47 -3.66 18.79 -2.91
N PRO A 48 -2.47 19.27 -3.29
CA PRO A 48 -1.54 18.50 -4.11
C PRO A 48 -1.17 17.15 -3.49
N LEU A 49 -1.07 16.11 -4.32
CA LEU A 49 -0.66 14.77 -3.88
C LEU A 49 0.69 14.77 -3.16
N SER A 50 1.62 15.64 -3.58
CA SER A 50 2.96 15.81 -3.01
C SER A 50 2.94 16.30 -1.56
N GLU A 51 1.85 16.91 -1.10
CA GLU A 51 1.69 17.37 0.28
C GLU A 51 1.13 16.27 1.20
N LEU A 52 0.76 15.13 0.64
CA LEU A 52 0.20 14.01 1.37
C LEU A 52 1.24 12.94 1.69
N THR A 53 1.08 12.34 2.87
CA THR A 53 1.81 11.15 3.27
C THR A 53 0.89 10.16 3.96
N THR A 54 1.42 9.02 4.37
CA THR A 54 0.65 7.95 5.00
C THR A 54 1.21 7.58 6.36
N GLN A 55 0.31 7.37 7.31
CA GLN A 55 0.57 6.78 8.62
C GLN A 55 -0.29 5.51 8.77
N PRO A 56 -0.11 4.71 9.84
CA PRO A 56 -0.93 3.51 10.04
C PRO A 56 -2.42 3.83 9.97
N GLY A 57 -3.09 3.24 8.98
CA GLY A 57 -4.53 3.36 8.76
C GLY A 57 -5.04 4.69 8.20
N ARG A 58 -4.18 5.64 7.79
CA ARG A 58 -4.64 6.97 7.34
C ARG A 58 -3.70 7.69 6.37
N VAL A 59 -4.26 8.56 5.55
CA VAL A 59 -3.55 9.58 4.77
C VAL A 59 -3.51 10.88 5.59
N VAL A 60 -2.37 11.58 5.58
CA VAL A 60 -2.10 12.76 6.41
C VAL A 60 -1.66 13.92 5.52
N HIS A 61 -2.24 15.09 5.75
CA HIS A 61 -1.82 16.36 5.18
C HIS A 61 -1.16 17.23 6.26
N ALA A 62 0.16 17.20 6.33
CA ALA A 62 0.92 17.77 7.45
C ALA A 62 0.73 19.28 7.61
N ALA A 63 0.69 20.03 6.51
CA ALA A 63 0.58 21.49 6.55
C ALA A 63 -0.72 21.99 7.21
N SER A 64 -1.80 21.21 7.11
CA SER A 64 -3.10 21.54 7.72
C SER A 64 -3.41 20.78 9.01
N GLY A 65 -2.61 19.78 9.37
CA GLY A 65 -2.92 18.83 10.46
C GLY A 65 -4.09 17.88 10.18
N ARG A 66 -4.74 17.93 9.01
CA ARG A 66 -5.85 17.06 8.64
C ARG A 66 -5.37 15.65 8.31
N SER A 67 -6.21 14.66 8.60
CA SER A 67 -6.00 13.27 8.18
C SER A 67 -7.31 12.59 7.85
N LEU A 68 -7.27 11.59 6.95
CA LEU A 68 -8.41 10.79 6.53
C LEU A 68 -8.08 9.31 6.72
N GLY A 69 -9.00 8.56 7.33
CA GLY A 69 -8.85 7.13 7.52
C GLY A 69 -8.94 6.38 6.20
N TYR A 70 -8.23 5.26 6.06
CA TYR A 70 -8.31 4.45 4.84
C TYR A 70 -9.73 3.92 4.58
N GLY A 71 -10.51 3.62 5.63
CA GLY A 71 -11.91 3.21 5.47
C GLY A 71 -12.79 4.29 4.84
N GLU A 72 -12.54 5.56 5.16
CA GLU A 72 -13.25 6.72 4.60
C GLU A 72 -12.91 6.92 3.11
N LEU A 73 -11.67 6.59 2.73
CA LEU A 73 -11.13 6.77 1.38
C LEU A 73 -11.40 5.57 0.46
N ALA A 74 -11.59 4.37 1.01
CA ALA A 74 -11.62 3.12 0.26
C ALA A 74 -12.68 3.11 -0.85
N GLY A 75 -13.89 3.61 -0.56
CA GLY A 75 -14.97 3.67 -1.55
C GLY A 75 -14.59 4.55 -2.75
N ARG A 76 -14.06 5.76 -2.51
CA ARG A 76 -13.62 6.63 -3.61
C ARG A 76 -12.40 6.08 -4.35
N ALA A 77 -11.46 5.49 -3.62
CA ALA A 77 -10.30 4.87 -4.23
C ALA A 77 -10.69 3.71 -5.16
N LEU A 78 -11.74 2.95 -4.84
CA LEU A 78 -12.26 1.87 -5.69
C LEU A 78 -12.73 2.37 -7.07
N ASP A 79 -13.31 3.56 -7.13
CA ASP A 79 -13.81 4.17 -8.37
C ASP A 79 -12.70 4.76 -9.25
N MET A 80 -11.47 4.84 -8.73
CA MET A 80 -10.32 5.38 -9.46
C MET A 80 -9.66 4.31 -10.34
N PRO A 81 -9.10 4.69 -11.50
CA PRO A 81 -8.29 3.77 -12.29
C PRO A 81 -7.09 3.30 -11.48
N VAL A 82 -6.80 2.00 -11.56
CA VAL A 82 -5.58 1.45 -10.98
C VAL A 82 -4.37 2.04 -11.73
N PRO A 83 -3.39 2.63 -11.04
CA PRO A 83 -2.19 3.15 -11.68
C PRO A 83 -1.41 2.06 -12.42
N ASP A 84 -0.63 2.46 -13.42
CA ASP A 84 0.27 1.54 -14.13
C ASP A 84 1.26 0.87 -13.14
N PRO A 85 1.28 -0.48 -13.05
CA PRO A 85 2.25 -1.19 -12.23
C PRO A 85 3.72 -0.84 -12.52
N ALA A 86 4.06 -0.39 -13.73
CA ALA A 86 5.40 0.02 -14.12
C ALA A 86 5.76 1.43 -13.62
N SER A 87 4.78 2.30 -13.39
CA SER A 87 5.01 3.68 -12.93
C SER A 87 5.09 3.81 -11.42
N ILE A 88 4.80 2.75 -10.65
CA ILE A 88 4.72 2.83 -9.19
C ILE A 88 6.10 2.72 -8.53
N THR A 89 6.47 3.75 -7.77
CA THR A 89 7.68 3.72 -6.95
C THR A 89 7.44 2.93 -5.67
N LEU A 90 8.21 1.87 -5.46
CA LEU A 90 8.19 1.11 -4.22
C LEU A 90 8.92 1.88 -3.11
N ARG A 91 8.39 1.82 -1.88
CA ARG A 91 9.04 2.39 -0.71
C ARG A 91 10.44 1.81 -0.53
N ASP A 92 11.43 2.66 -0.30
CA ASP A 92 12.80 2.25 0.00
C ASP A 92 12.86 1.36 1.26
N PRO A 93 13.62 0.24 1.25
CA PRO A 93 13.73 -0.63 2.41
C PRO A 93 14.19 0.06 3.71
N SER A 94 15.02 1.10 3.64
CA SER A 94 15.42 1.90 4.81
C SER A 94 14.23 2.60 5.48
N GLN A 95 13.17 2.85 4.72
CA GLN A 95 11.95 3.53 5.17
C GLN A 95 10.87 2.55 5.65
N PHE A 96 11.19 1.26 5.74
CA PHE A 96 10.27 0.26 6.26
C PHE A 96 9.99 0.52 7.74
N ARG A 97 8.70 0.49 8.09
CA ARG A 97 8.26 0.67 9.48
C ARG A 97 8.44 -0.60 10.30
N TRP A 98 8.08 -1.76 9.73
CA TRP A 98 7.98 -3.03 10.45
C TRP A 98 8.91 -4.12 9.92
N ILE A 99 9.14 -4.18 8.61
CA ILE A 99 10.00 -5.20 7.99
C ILE A 99 11.46 -4.94 8.41
N GLY A 100 12.13 -6.00 8.87
CA GLY A 100 13.53 -5.94 9.33
C GLY A 100 13.70 -5.33 10.73
N LYS A 101 12.63 -5.09 11.48
CA LYS A 101 12.69 -4.54 12.85
C LYS A 101 12.11 -5.53 13.86
N PRO A 102 12.67 -5.62 15.08
CA PRO A 102 12.08 -6.41 16.15
C PRO A 102 10.72 -5.82 16.52
N VAL A 103 9.71 -6.69 16.64
CA VAL A 103 8.35 -6.30 17.05
C VAL A 103 7.96 -7.19 18.23
N LYS A 104 7.39 -6.60 19.28
CA LYS A 104 6.95 -7.38 20.45
C LYS A 104 5.82 -8.32 20.03
N ARG A 105 5.97 -9.60 20.37
CA ARG A 105 4.92 -10.60 20.24
C ARG A 105 3.79 -10.28 21.22
N LEU A 106 2.55 -10.36 20.76
CA LEU A 106 1.37 -10.14 21.61
C LEU A 106 1.04 -11.36 22.48
N ASP A 107 1.57 -12.52 22.13
CA ASP A 107 1.30 -13.84 22.70
C ASP A 107 2.52 -14.44 23.43
N ALA A 108 3.53 -13.62 23.73
CA ALA A 108 4.72 -14.02 24.47
C ALA A 108 4.58 -13.74 25.96
#